data_AF-A0A6P4C8A7-F1
#
_entry.id   AF-A0A6P4C8A7-F1
#
_cell.length_a   1.000
_cell.length_b   1.000
_cell.length_c   1.000
_cell.angle_alpha   90.00
_cell.angle_beta   90.00
_cell.angle_gamma   90.00
#
_symmetry.space_group_name_H-M   'P 1'
#
loop_
_entity.id
_entity.type
_entity.pdbx_description
1 polymer ?
#
loop_
_entity_poly.entity_id
_entity_poly.type
_entity_poly.pdbx_seq_one_letter_code
_entity_poly.pdbx_strand_id
1 'polypeptide(L)'
;MEDENPIWLSQGMPITIERMTMTPEAHQGRRPHGRRQREEPMEEDELQEEEEPQEEEEQQYIPPHNNMDMTQMQEAIGRLSQQYMRIQERQEEYHSQYMKHQQEQEEWQLKMMNQQSEFESKFLVMQEEHAFQSHEAFGKLAQMQAETMRALNEFTTLQDARYEVQADYNINSQIKLNYIGEHLHNMDPAFPTYDEFFKKKSEVEVNKAMSLEDRVEQTMNKAGFWRGQQTTNMDTGNTSKQVYERRKKKHDK
;
A
#
# COMPACT_ATOMS: atom_id res chain seq x y z
N MET A 1 -3.87 27.48 -4.28
CA MET A 1 -3.55 26.64 -3.12
C MET A 1 -4.84 26.40 -2.39
N GLU A 2 -5.41 25.22 -2.59
CA GLU A 2 -6.42 24.54 -1.76
C GLU A 2 -6.71 23.25 -2.52
N ASP A 3 -5.91 22.21 -2.23
CA ASP A 3 -6.12 20.86 -2.75
C ASP A 3 -7.30 20.25 -2.00
N GLU A 4 -8.41 20.09 -2.71
CA GLU A 4 -9.55 19.30 -2.27
C GLU A 4 -9.18 17.82 -2.25
N ASN A 5 -9.31 17.26 -1.06
CA ASN A 5 -9.11 15.87 -0.68
C ASN A 5 -10.08 14.92 -1.42
N PRO A 6 -9.62 13.97 -2.27
CA PRO A 6 -10.53 12.99 -2.84
C PRO A 6 -10.80 11.85 -1.85
N ILE A 7 -12.06 11.84 -1.41
CA ILE A 7 -12.76 10.87 -0.56
C ILE A 7 -12.76 9.48 -1.23
N TRP A 8 -11.81 8.60 -0.90
CA TRP A 8 -11.88 7.16 -1.24
C TRP A 8 -11.43 6.23 -0.10
N LEU A 9 -11.42 6.73 1.14
CA LEU A 9 -11.33 5.87 2.33
C LEU A 9 -12.73 5.41 2.73
N SER A 10 -13.23 4.33 2.11
CA SER A 10 -14.28 3.50 2.70
C SER A 10 -13.67 2.22 3.26
N GLN A 11 -13.68 2.13 4.59
CA GLN A 11 -13.47 0.90 5.36
C GLN A 11 -14.43 -0.19 4.88
N GLY A 12 -13.90 -1.36 4.51
CA GLY A 12 -14.72 -2.52 4.17
C GLY A 12 -13.94 -3.83 4.05
N MET A 13 -13.94 -4.61 5.15
CA MET A 13 -13.75 -6.07 5.26
C MET A 13 -12.33 -6.65 5.15
N PRO A 14 -11.83 -7.37 6.17
CA PRO A 14 -10.58 -8.12 6.08
C PRO A 14 -10.77 -9.37 5.21
N ILE A 15 -9.90 -9.57 4.22
CA ILE A 15 -9.84 -10.78 3.39
C ILE A 15 -9.30 -11.91 4.27
N THR A 16 -10.17 -12.82 4.72
CA THR A 16 -9.79 -14.03 5.46
C THR A 16 -9.13 -15.05 4.53
N ILE A 17 -8.20 -15.85 5.07
CA ILE A 17 -7.36 -16.84 4.36
C ILE A 17 -8.18 -17.84 3.53
N GLU A 18 -9.46 -18.06 3.86
CA GLU A 18 -10.38 -18.90 3.07
C GLU A 18 -10.63 -18.39 1.65
N ARG A 19 -10.41 -17.10 1.36
CA ARG A 19 -10.48 -16.59 -0.03
C ARG A 19 -9.23 -16.91 -0.86
N MET A 20 -8.14 -17.33 -0.21
CA MET A 20 -6.88 -17.70 -0.86
C MET A 20 -6.86 -19.18 -1.27
N THR A 21 -7.80 -20.00 -0.77
CA THR A 21 -7.90 -21.44 -1.04
C THR A 21 -9.13 -21.87 -1.83
N MET A 22 -10.01 -20.92 -2.20
CA MET A 22 -11.11 -21.18 -3.12
C MET A 22 -10.68 -20.80 -4.54
N THR A 23 -10.34 -21.82 -5.32
CA THR A 23 -10.24 -21.77 -6.78
C THR A 23 -11.46 -21.04 -7.35
N PRO A 24 -11.32 -20.06 -8.27
CA PRO A 24 -12.48 -19.47 -8.92
C PRO A 24 -13.08 -20.49 -9.89
N GLU A 25 -14.04 -21.27 -9.39
CA GLU A 25 -14.93 -22.09 -10.17
C GLU A 25 -16.12 -21.23 -10.65
N ALA A 26 -15.92 -20.56 -11.78
CA ALA A 26 -16.98 -20.00 -12.62
C ALA A 26 -16.49 -20.24 -14.06
N HIS A 27 -17.11 -21.06 -14.91
CA HIS A 27 -18.50 -20.97 -15.35
C HIS A 27 -19.12 -22.37 -15.51
N GLN A 28 -19.72 -22.92 -14.47
CA GLN A 28 -20.75 -23.96 -14.64
C GLN A 28 -22.12 -23.29 -14.67
N GLY A 29 -22.56 -22.97 -15.88
CA GLY A 29 -23.92 -22.51 -16.15
C GLY A 29 -24.93 -23.62 -15.86
N ARG A 30 -25.86 -23.32 -14.94
CA ARG A 30 -26.99 -24.18 -14.55
C ARG A 30 -27.84 -24.60 -15.76
N ARG A 31 -28.23 -25.88 -15.79
CA ARG A 31 -29.48 -26.32 -16.45
C ARG A 31 -30.66 -26.09 -15.50
N PRO A 32 -31.87 -25.84 -16.05
CA PRO A 32 -32.93 -26.83 -15.86
C PRO A 32 -33.71 -27.18 -17.15
N HIS A 33 -34.43 -28.29 -17.04
CA HIS A 33 -35.17 -29.10 -18.00
C HIS A 33 -36.12 -28.43 -19.02
N GLY A 34 -36.19 -29.02 -20.22
CA GLY A 34 -37.38 -29.78 -20.64
C GLY A 34 -38.47 -29.10 -21.50
N ARG A 35 -38.44 -29.41 -22.81
CA ARG A 35 -39.55 -29.44 -23.80
C ARG A 35 -40.37 -28.17 -24.04
N ARG A 36 -40.15 -27.57 -25.22
CA ARG A 36 -41.18 -27.36 -26.26
C ARG A 36 -40.49 -27.28 -27.62
N GLN A 37 -41.08 -27.99 -28.58
CA GLN A 37 -40.59 -28.22 -29.94
C GLN A 37 -40.35 -26.92 -30.68
N ARG A 38 -39.42 -26.90 -31.64
CA ARG A 38 -39.73 -26.83 -33.08
C ARG A 38 -38.47 -26.67 -33.94
N GLU A 39 -38.34 -27.62 -34.87
CA GLU A 39 -37.68 -27.61 -36.18
C GLU A 39 -36.15 -27.39 -36.25
N GLU A 40 -35.44 -28.50 -36.44
CA GLU A 40 -34.16 -28.54 -37.16
C GLU A 40 -34.38 -28.08 -38.60
N PRO A 41 -33.59 -27.16 -39.18
CA PRO A 41 -33.43 -27.13 -40.62
C PRO A 41 -32.45 -28.25 -40.97
N MET A 42 -33.05 -29.32 -41.47
CA MET A 42 -32.49 -30.32 -42.36
C MET A 42 -31.49 -29.66 -43.33
N GLU A 43 -30.36 -30.31 -43.56
CA GLU A 43 -29.57 -30.11 -44.78
C GLU A 43 -30.53 -30.23 -45.96
N GLU A 44 -30.92 -29.08 -46.54
CA GLU A 44 -31.46 -29.06 -47.89
C GLU A 44 -30.26 -29.26 -48.81
N ASP A 45 -30.04 -30.54 -49.11
CA ASP A 45 -29.52 -30.97 -50.40
C ASP A 45 -30.11 -30.07 -51.49
N GLU A 46 -29.20 -29.54 -52.31
CA GLU A 46 -29.32 -29.48 -53.76
C GLU A 46 -30.75 -29.51 -54.29
N LEU A 47 -31.34 -28.33 -54.45
CA LEU A 47 -32.25 -28.03 -55.55
C LEU A 47 -32.29 -26.49 -55.65
N GLN A 48 -31.11 -25.88 -55.87
CA GLN A 48 -31.10 -24.70 -56.73
C GLN A 48 -31.56 -25.24 -58.07
N GLU A 49 -32.84 -25.01 -58.39
CA GLU A 49 -33.30 -24.94 -59.76
C GLU A 49 -32.19 -24.21 -60.51
N GLU A 50 -31.45 -24.96 -61.33
CA GLU A 50 -30.98 -24.42 -62.59
C GLU A 50 -32.24 -23.78 -63.18
N GLU A 51 -32.39 -22.46 -62.99
CA GLU A 51 -32.94 -21.65 -64.05
C GLU A 51 -32.01 -21.95 -65.23
N GLU A 52 -32.35 -23.03 -65.95
CA GLU A 52 -32.19 -23.04 -67.39
C GLU A 52 -32.54 -21.60 -67.79
N PRO A 53 -31.62 -20.83 -68.39
CA PRO A 53 -32.11 -19.80 -69.26
C PRO A 53 -33.00 -20.57 -70.21
N GLN A 54 -34.33 -20.40 -70.07
CA GLN A 54 -35.24 -20.72 -71.14
C GLN A 54 -34.56 -20.08 -72.34
N GLU A 55 -33.98 -20.92 -73.19
CA GLU A 55 -33.85 -20.60 -74.58
C GLU A 55 -35.30 -20.31 -74.96
N GLU A 56 -35.68 -19.04 -74.84
CA GLU A 56 -36.63 -18.46 -75.75
C GLU A 56 -36.08 -18.90 -77.11
N GLU A 57 -36.63 -20.00 -77.62
CA GLU A 57 -36.82 -20.16 -79.04
C GLU A 57 -37.61 -18.91 -79.47
N GLU A 58 -36.91 -17.77 -79.56
CA GLU A 58 -37.13 -16.84 -80.63
C GLU A 58 -37.04 -17.70 -81.86
N GLN A 59 -38.21 -18.17 -82.29
CA GLN A 59 -38.46 -18.56 -83.65
C GLN A 59 -37.89 -17.43 -84.48
N GLN A 60 -36.66 -17.60 -84.95
CA GLN A 60 -36.13 -16.88 -86.09
C GLN A 60 -37.13 -17.19 -87.18
N TYR A 61 -38.04 -16.25 -87.35
CA TYR A 61 -38.99 -16.21 -88.44
C TYR A 61 -38.12 -16.16 -89.70
N ILE A 62 -37.79 -17.32 -90.26
CA ILE A 62 -37.07 -17.39 -91.53
C ILE A 62 -38.01 -16.72 -92.54
N PRO A 63 -37.70 -15.52 -93.04
CA PRO A 63 -38.50 -14.94 -94.09
C PRO A 63 -38.34 -15.87 -95.30
N PRO A 64 -39.42 -16.18 -96.04
CA PRO A 64 -39.30 -17.02 -97.21
C PRO A 64 -38.34 -16.33 -98.18
N HIS A 65 -37.30 -17.07 -98.58
CA HIS A 65 -36.26 -16.70 -99.55
C HIS A 65 -36.36 -15.29 -100.14
N ASN A 66 -35.76 -14.32 -99.46
CA ASN A 66 -35.23 -13.12 -100.10
C ASN A 66 -33.71 -13.22 -100.01
N ASN A 67 -33.03 -13.04 -101.15
CA ASN A 67 -31.58 -13.08 -101.26
C ASN A 67 -30.94 -12.28 -100.11
N MET A 68 -30.32 -12.96 -99.14
CA MET A 68 -29.50 -12.28 -98.14
C MET A 68 -28.35 -11.61 -98.88
N ASP A 69 -28.35 -10.29 -98.85
CA ASP A 69 -27.29 -9.46 -99.42
C ASP A 69 -25.97 -9.82 -98.72
N MET A 70 -24.90 -10.05 -99.48
CA MET A 70 -23.56 -10.45 -98.96
C MET A 70 -23.09 -9.50 -97.84
N THR A 71 -23.51 -8.24 -97.92
CA THR A 71 -23.27 -7.19 -96.94
C THR A 71 -23.91 -7.47 -95.58
N GLN A 72 -25.13 -8.02 -95.53
CA GLN A 72 -25.82 -8.38 -94.27
C GLN A 72 -25.15 -9.58 -93.58
N MET A 73 -24.67 -10.55 -94.35
CA MET A 73 -23.95 -11.70 -93.80
C MET A 73 -22.61 -11.29 -93.19
N GLN A 74 -21.86 -10.39 -93.85
CA GLN A 74 -20.64 -9.80 -93.29
C GLN A 74 -20.93 -8.98 -92.03
N GLU A 75 -22.03 -8.22 -92.01
CA GLU A 75 -22.43 -7.45 -90.83
C GLU A 75 -22.80 -8.38 -89.66
N ALA A 76 -23.51 -9.48 -89.91
CA ALA A 76 -23.83 -10.49 -88.90
C ALA A 76 -22.57 -11.14 -88.31
N ILE A 77 -21.57 -11.49 -89.14
CA ILE A 77 -20.27 -12.00 -88.69
C ILE A 77 -19.52 -10.96 -87.84
N GLY A 78 -19.57 -9.68 -88.25
CA GLY A 78 -19.01 -8.57 -87.49
C GLY A 78 -19.65 -8.42 -86.10
N ARG A 79 -20.98 -8.51 -86.01
CA ARG A 79 -21.71 -8.44 -84.73
C ARG A 79 -21.42 -9.65 -83.83
N LEU A 80 -21.35 -10.85 -84.41
CA LEU A 80 -21.09 -12.08 -83.66
C LEU A 80 -19.65 -12.13 -83.13
N SER A 81 -18.67 -11.67 -83.91
CA SER A 81 -17.27 -11.53 -83.44
C SER A 81 -17.12 -10.48 -82.33
N GLN A 82 -17.84 -9.34 -82.43
CA GLN A 82 -17.90 -8.36 -81.35
C GLN A 82 -18.56 -8.93 -80.09
N GLN A 83 -19.62 -9.73 -80.23
CA GLN A 83 -20.23 -10.41 -79.08
C GLN A 83 -19.25 -11.38 -78.43
N TYR A 84 -18.56 -12.20 -79.22
CA TYR A 84 -17.58 -13.16 -78.70
C TYR A 84 -16.46 -12.43 -77.93
N MET A 85 -15.98 -11.31 -78.46
CA MET A 85 -14.97 -10.48 -77.80
C MET A 85 -15.47 -9.93 -76.45
N ARG A 86 -16.69 -9.41 -76.37
CA ARG A 86 -17.28 -8.94 -75.10
C ARG A 86 -17.50 -10.05 -74.09
N ILE A 87 -17.84 -11.26 -74.55
CA ILE A 87 -18.01 -12.43 -73.68
C ILE A 87 -16.65 -12.83 -73.10
N GLN A 88 -15.61 -12.86 -73.94
CA GLN A 88 -14.25 -13.17 -73.50
C GLN A 88 -13.71 -12.12 -72.51
N GLU A 89 -13.85 -10.83 -72.81
CA GLU A 89 -13.46 -9.75 -71.90
C GLU A 89 -14.16 -9.86 -70.54
N ARG A 90 -15.46 -10.16 -70.53
CA ARG A 90 -16.22 -10.36 -69.28
C ARG A 90 -15.70 -11.55 -68.48
N GLN A 91 -15.26 -12.62 -69.14
CA GLN A 91 -14.72 -13.80 -68.49
C GLN A 91 -13.34 -13.52 -67.86
N GLU A 92 -12.47 -12.78 -68.56
CA GLU A 92 -11.18 -12.34 -68.05
C GLU A 92 -11.33 -11.35 -66.88
N GLU A 93 -12.32 -10.46 -66.96
CA GLU A 93 -12.60 -9.48 -65.91
C GLU A 93 -13.17 -10.15 -64.65
N TYR A 94 -14.06 -11.14 -64.81
CA TYR A 94 -14.55 -11.96 -63.70
C TYR A 94 -13.40 -12.73 -63.03
N HIS A 95 -12.53 -13.37 -63.81
CA HIS A 95 -11.36 -14.08 -63.27
C HIS A 95 -10.39 -13.13 -62.56
N SER A 96 -10.15 -11.94 -63.12
CA SER A 96 -9.30 -10.92 -62.51
C SER A 96 -9.87 -10.40 -61.20
N GLN A 97 -11.18 -10.15 -61.13
CA GLN A 97 -11.85 -9.75 -59.89
C GLN A 97 -11.80 -10.85 -58.83
N TYR A 98 -12.00 -12.10 -59.22
CA TYR A 98 -11.88 -13.25 -58.33
C TYR A 98 -10.48 -13.35 -57.70
N MET A 99 -9.44 -13.30 -58.53
CA MET A 99 -8.04 -13.33 -58.05
C MET A 99 -7.73 -12.16 -57.12
N LYS A 100 -8.18 -10.95 -57.48
CA LYS A 100 -7.99 -9.76 -56.65
C LYS A 100 -8.70 -9.89 -55.30
N HIS A 101 -9.93 -10.39 -55.29
CA HIS A 101 -10.69 -10.60 -54.05
C HIS A 101 -10.01 -11.63 -53.13
N GLN A 102 -9.45 -12.70 -53.71
CA GLN A 102 -8.69 -13.69 -52.95
C GLN A 102 -7.43 -13.06 -52.33
N GLN A 103 -6.68 -12.26 -53.10
CA GLN A 103 -5.49 -11.58 -52.59
C GLN A 103 -5.83 -10.60 -51.46
N GLU A 104 -6.90 -9.81 -51.61
CA GLU A 104 -7.35 -8.87 -50.58
C GLU A 104 -7.77 -9.60 -49.28
N GLN A 105 -8.38 -10.79 -49.40
CA GLN A 105 -8.70 -11.67 -48.26
C GLN A 105 -7.42 -12.12 -47.52
N GLU A 106 -6.42 -12.60 -48.25
CA GLU A 106 -5.15 -13.05 -47.68
C GLU A 106 -4.38 -11.90 -47.01
N GLU A 107 -4.33 -10.73 -47.67
CA GLU A 107 -3.71 -9.52 -47.12
C GLU A 107 -4.43 -9.04 -45.85
N TRP A 108 -5.76 -9.11 -45.83
CA TRP A 108 -6.54 -8.76 -44.65
C TRP A 108 -6.25 -9.71 -43.48
N GLN A 109 -6.17 -11.02 -43.74
CA GLN A 109 -5.80 -12.00 -42.71
C GLN A 109 -4.38 -11.76 -42.18
N LEU A 110 -3.41 -11.51 -43.07
CA LEU A 110 -2.04 -11.20 -42.68
C LEU A 110 -1.98 -9.93 -41.83
N LYS A 111 -2.74 -8.90 -42.22
CA LYS A 111 -2.81 -7.63 -41.47
C LYS A 111 -3.37 -7.84 -40.07
N MET A 112 -4.42 -8.64 -39.93
CA MET A 112 -4.98 -8.99 -38.64
C MET A 112 -3.99 -9.77 -37.77
N MET A 113 -3.31 -10.78 -38.34
CA MET A 113 -2.31 -11.57 -37.63
C MET A 113 -1.13 -10.70 -37.17
N ASN A 114 -0.64 -9.82 -38.03
CA ASN A 114 0.47 -8.93 -37.70
C ASN A 114 0.07 -7.94 -36.60
N GLN A 115 -1.12 -7.36 -36.67
CA GLN A 115 -1.60 -6.44 -35.64
C GLN A 115 -1.77 -7.13 -34.28
N GLN A 116 -2.25 -8.38 -34.26
CA GLN A 116 -2.29 -9.18 -33.04
C GLN A 116 -0.87 -9.46 -32.51
N SER A 117 0.04 -9.91 -33.36
CA SER A 117 1.44 -10.20 -32.99
C SER A 117 2.16 -8.96 -32.46
N GLU A 118 1.95 -7.78 -33.05
CA GLU A 118 2.52 -6.53 -32.57
C GLU A 118 1.99 -6.14 -31.20
N PHE A 119 0.67 -6.31 -30.98
CA PHE A 119 0.06 -6.02 -29.69
C PHE A 119 0.61 -6.95 -28.60
N GLU A 120 0.67 -8.26 -28.87
CA GLU A 120 1.21 -9.25 -27.95
C GLU A 120 2.69 -8.99 -27.64
N SER A 121 3.49 -8.64 -28.65
CA SER A 121 4.90 -8.29 -28.48
C SER A 121 5.09 -7.05 -27.62
N LYS A 122 4.33 -5.97 -27.89
CA LYS A 122 4.38 -4.72 -27.09
C LYS A 122 3.93 -4.96 -25.65
N PHE A 123 2.89 -5.77 -25.46
CA PHE A 123 2.39 -6.14 -24.14
C PHE A 123 3.45 -6.89 -23.33
N LEU A 124 4.13 -7.86 -23.94
CA LEU A 124 5.17 -8.64 -23.28
C LEU A 124 6.36 -7.77 -22.87
N VAL A 125 6.83 -6.90 -23.77
CA VAL A 125 7.94 -5.97 -23.48
C VAL A 125 7.56 -5.03 -22.33
N MET A 126 6.34 -4.48 -22.35
CA MET A 126 5.85 -3.60 -21.28
C MET A 126 5.77 -4.34 -19.94
N GLN A 127 5.32 -5.59 -19.94
CA GLN A 127 5.25 -6.42 -18.75
C GLN A 127 6.65 -6.72 -18.18
N GLU A 128 7.59 -7.09 -19.04
CA GLU A 128 8.98 -7.35 -18.65
C GLU A 128 9.65 -6.10 -18.09
N GLU A 129 9.49 -4.95 -18.75
CA GLU A 129 10.05 -3.68 -18.29
C GLU A 129 9.48 -3.29 -16.92
N HIS A 130 8.16 -3.40 -16.73
CA HIS A 130 7.53 -3.13 -15.44
C HIS A 130 8.04 -4.07 -14.33
N ALA A 131 8.19 -5.37 -14.64
CA ALA A 131 8.75 -6.33 -13.70
C ALA A 131 10.21 -5.99 -13.33
N PHE A 132 11.02 -5.61 -14.32
CA PHE A 132 12.41 -5.21 -14.12
C PHE A 132 12.52 -3.94 -13.26
N GLN A 133 11.77 -2.90 -13.59
CA GLN A 133 11.74 -1.64 -12.82
C GLN A 133 11.30 -1.88 -11.37
N SER A 134 10.26 -2.70 -11.18
CA SER A 134 9.79 -3.07 -9.84
C SER A 134 10.87 -3.82 -9.07
N HIS A 135 11.51 -4.81 -9.68
CA HIS A 135 12.58 -5.57 -9.04
C HIS A 135 13.77 -4.68 -8.67
N GLU A 136 14.18 -3.77 -9.56
CA GLU A 136 15.25 -2.81 -9.29
C GLU A 136 14.89 -1.87 -8.14
N ALA A 137 13.67 -1.35 -8.10
CA ALA A 137 13.18 -0.48 -7.02
C ALA A 137 13.19 -1.20 -5.68
N PHE A 138 12.71 -2.46 -5.62
CA PHE A 138 12.78 -3.28 -4.41
C PHE A 138 14.22 -3.58 -4.00
N GLY A 139 15.11 -3.84 -4.96
CA GLY A 139 16.54 -4.03 -4.69
C GLY A 139 17.17 -2.80 -4.03
N LYS A 140 16.91 -1.60 -4.57
CA LYS A 140 17.38 -0.32 -4.00
C LYS A 140 16.81 -0.08 -2.60
N LEU A 141 15.53 -0.36 -2.39
CA LEU A 141 14.90 -0.24 -1.07
C LEU A 141 15.53 -1.18 -0.04
N ALA A 142 15.74 -2.45 -0.41
CA ALA A 142 16.39 -3.43 0.45
C ALA A 142 17.82 -3.03 0.81
N GLN A 143 18.58 -2.50 -0.16
CA GLN A 143 19.92 -1.97 0.08
C GLN A 143 19.90 -0.80 1.06
N MET A 144 19.02 0.18 0.84
CA MET A 144 18.87 1.34 1.73
C MET A 144 18.50 0.90 3.15
N GLN A 145 17.60 -0.08 3.29
CA GLN A 145 17.22 -0.63 4.59
C GLN A 145 18.42 -1.27 5.29
N ALA A 146 19.23 -2.06 4.57
CA ALA A 146 20.42 -2.70 5.12
C ALA A 146 21.48 -1.67 5.55
N GLU A 147 21.69 -0.63 4.75
CA GLU A 147 22.61 0.47 5.08
C GLU A 147 22.13 1.25 6.30
N THR A 148 20.83 1.53 6.39
CA THR A 148 20.22 2.22 7.54
C THR A 148 20.40 1.41 8.83
N MET A 149 20.14 0.10 8.78
CA MET A 149 20.35 -0.79 9.93
C MET A 149 21.83 -0.86 10.33
N ARG A 150 22.75 -0.88 9.36
CA ARG A 150 24.19 -0.84 9.63
C ARG A 150 24.58 0.45 10.36
N ALA A 151 24.16 1.61 9.84
CA ALA A 151 24.46 2.90 10.43
C ALA A 151 23.87 3.05 11.85
N LEU A 152 22.66 2.52 12.08
CA LEU A 152 22.05 2.52 13.41
C LEU A 152 22.83 1.65 14.41
N ASN A 153 23.30 0.48 13.98
CA ASN A 153 24.15 -0.37 14.81
C ASN A 153 25.49 0.30 15.11
N GLU A 154 26.13 0.93 14.13
CA GLU A 154 27.35 1.71 14.33
C GLU A 154 27.13 2.87 15.31
N PHE A 155 26.02 3.60 15.19
CA PHE A 155 25.69 4.67 16.13
C PHE A 155 25.49 4.14 17.55
N THR A 156 24.74 3.04 17.71
CA THR A 156 24.49 2.43 19.02
C THR A 156 25.79 1.96 19.68
N THR A 157 26.65 1.26 18.93
CA THR A 157 27.94 0.80 19.46
C THR A 157 28.86 1.96 19.88
N LEU A 158 28.88 3.06 19.13
CA LEU A 158 29.63 4.26 19.51
C LEU A 158 29.04 4.95 20.76
N GLN A 159 27.72 4.98 20.90
CA GLN A 159 27.06 5.50 22.10
C GLN A 159 27.46 4.67 23.32
N ASP A 160 27.34 3.35 23.23
CA ASP A 160 27.67 2.42 24.31
C ASP A 160 29.14 2.58 24.75
N ALA A 161 30.08 2.60 23.81
CA ALA A 161 31.49 2.83 24.10
C ALA A 161 31.73 4.17 24.80
N ARG A 162 31.05 5.25 24.38
CA ARG A 162 31.17 6.56 25.04
C ARG A 162 30.61 6.52 26.46
N TYR A 163 29.47 5.85 26.67
CA TYR A 163 28.89 5.71 27.99
C TYR A 163 29.80 4.93 28.93
N GLU A 164 30.41 3.84 28.45
CA GLU A 164 31.34 3.02 29.23
C GLU A 164 32.55 3.84 29.70
N VAL A 165 33.22 4.55 28.80
CA VAL A 165 34.36 5.42 29.15
C VAL A 165 33.96 6.51 30.15
N GLN A 166 32.80 7.13 29.95
CA GLN A 166 32.30 8.16 30.87
C GLN A 166 31.95 7.58 32.24
N ALA A 167 31.32 6.41 32.28
CA ALA A 167 30.97 5.72 33.51
C ALA A 167 32.23 5.37 34.30
N ASP A 168 33.24 4.79 33.64
CA ASP A 168 34.53 4.46 34.25
C ASP A 168 35.25 5.70 34.81
N TYR A 169 35.27 6.79 34.05
CA TYR A 169 35.84 8.06 34.52
C TYR A 169 35.10 8.58 35.76
N ASN A 170 33.77 8.56 35.74
CA ASN A 170 32.93 9.03 36.84
C ASN A 170 33.11 8.15 38.08
N ILE A 171 33.08 6.83 37.93
CA ILE A 171 33.29 5.86 39.00
C ILE A 171 34.67 6.06 39.62
N ASN A 172 35.73 6.09 38.80
CA ASN A 172 37.10 6.29 39.29
C ASN A 172 37.27 7.65 40.00
N SER A 173 36.67 8.71 39.46
CA SER A 173 36.69 10.02 40.09
C SER A 173 35.98 9.99 41.44
N GLN A 174 34.81 9.35 41.53
CA GLN A 174 34.07 9.22 42.79
C GLN A 174 34.84 8.40 43.82
N ILE A 175 35.48 7.29 43.42
CA ILE A 175 36.31 6.47 44.31
C ILE A 175 37.45 7.31 44.88
N LYS A 176 38.16 8.09 44.04
CA LYS A 176 39.24 8.97 44.50
C LYS A 176 38.75 10.05 45.45
N LEU A 177 37.61 10.68 45.15
CA LEU A 177 37.01 11.70 46.03
C LEU A 177 36.57 11.11 47.36
N ASN A 178 35.96 9.91 47.36
CA ASN A 178 35.59 9.21 48.59
C ASN A 178 36.82 8.89 49.43
N TYR A 179 37.89 8.36 48.82
CA TYR A 179 39.14 8.10 49.51
C TYR A 179 39.70 9.36 50.19
N ILE A 180 39.77 10.48 49.44
CA ILE A 180 40.25 11.75 50.01
C ILE A 180 39.34 12.20 51.15
N GLY A 181 38.01 12.18 50.96
CA GLY A 181 37.05 12.61 51.98
C GLY A 181 37.13 11.80 53.28
N GLU A 182 37.28 10.47 53.17
CA GLU A 182 37.43 9.58 54.32
C GLU A 182 38.77 9.78 55.05
N HIS A 183 39.84 10.09 54.32
CA HIS A 183 41.19 10.19 54.89
C HIS A 183 41.63 11.64 55.16
N LEU A 184 40.78 12.64 54.88
CA LEU A 184 41.14 14.05 55.00
C LEU A 184 41.53 14.42 56.43
N HIS A 185 40.78 13.93 57.42
CA HIS A 185 41.09 14.11 58.85
C HIS A 185 42.45 13.52 59.23
N ASN A 186 42.82 12.38 58.62
CA ASN A 186 44.11 11.73 58.87
C ASN A 186 45.28 12.49 58.22
N MET A 187 45.02 13.22 57.13
CA MET A 187 46.01 14.06 56.46
C MET A 187 46.18 15.42 57.12
N ASP A 188 45.06 16.04 57.54
CA ASP A 188 45.03 17.29 58.29
C ASP A 188 43.92 17.22 59.35
N PRO A 189 44.26 17.03 60.64
CA PRO A 189 43.31 16.94 61.73
C PRO A 189 42.43 18.19 61.93
N ALA A 190 42.74 19.32 61.28
CA ALA A 190 41.88 20.49 61.29
C ALA A 190 40.53 20.26 60.59
N PHE A 191 40.44 19.28 59.69
CA PHE A 191 39.19 18.85 59.08
C PHE A 191 38.45 17.87 59.98
N PRO A 192 37.14 18.03 60.23
CA PRO A 192 36.37 17.08 61.05
C PRO A 192 36.24 15.72 60.36
N THR A 193 36.06 14.66 61.16
CA THR A 193 35.75 13.34 60.61
C THR A 193 34.37 13.36 59.94
N TYR A 194 34.15 12.48 58.96
CA TYR A 194 32.89 12.36 58.23
C TYR A 194 31.66 12.33 59.16
N ASP A 195 31.68 11.48 60.19
CA ASP A 195 30.59 11.34 61.15
C ASP A 195 30.35 12.63 61.97
N GLU A 196 31.42 13.30 62.37
CA GLU A 196 31.34 14.54 63.14
C GLU A 196 30.77 15.69 62.31
N PHE A 197 31.15 15.78 61.03
CA PHE A 197 30.62 16.78 60.11
C PHE A 197 29.11 16.61 59.91
N PHE A 198 28.66 15.39 59.64
CA PHE A 198 27.23 15.11 59.42
C PHE A 198 26.42 15.24 60.70
N LYS A 199 26.95 14.84 61.86
CA LYS A 199 26.33 15.06 63.16
C LYS A 199 26.15 16.55 63.45
N LYS A 200 27.20 17.36 63.24
CA LYS A 200 27.13 18.80 63.45
C LYS A 200 26.13 19.46 62.50
N LYS A 201 26.08 19.02 61.25
CA LYS A 201 25.13 19.54 60.25
C LYS A 201 23.68 19.18 60.62
N SER A 202 23.42 17.93 61.00
CA SER A 202 22.08 17.48 61.40
C SER A 202 21.61 18.19 62.68
N GLU A 203 22.49 18.39 63.66
CA GLU A 203 22.20 19.19 64.86
C GLU A 203 21.81 20.63 64.50
N VAL A 204 22.52 21.28 63.57
CA VAL A 204 22.18 22.63 63.09
C VAL A 204 20.83 22.66 62.37
N GLU A 205 20.54 21.68 61.52
CA GLU A 205 19.25 21.58 60.83
C GLU A 205 18.09 21.35 61.81
N VAL A 206 18.28 20.48 62.80
CA VAL A 206 17.32 20.22 63.88
C VAL A 206 17.09 21.48 64.72
N ASN A 207 18.16 22.19 65.10
CA ASN A 207 18.05 23.46 65.83
C ASN A 207 17.30 24.53 65.03
N LYS A 208 17.54 24.60 63.72
CA LYS A 208 16.80 25.50 62.83
C LYS A 208 15.32 25.14 62.77
N ALA A 209 14.98 23.85 62.67
CA ALA A 209 13.60 23.38 62.69
C ALA A 209 12.90 23.73 64.01
N MET A 210 13.55 23.50 65.16
CA MET A 210 13.01 23.89 66.47
C MET A 210 12.77 25.40 66.56
N SER A 211 13.71 26.23 66.10
CA SER A 211 13.54 27.68 66.13
C SER A 211 12.38 28.17 65.24
N LEU A 212 12.10 27.45 64.15
CA LEU A 212 10.97 27.74 63.27
C LEU A 212 9.66 27.32 63.92
N GLU A 213 9.62 26.16 64.57
CA GLU A 213 8.48 25.68 65.35
C GLU A 213 8.13 26.66 66.48
N ASP A 214 9.12 27.06 67.29
CA ASP A 214 8.95 28.05 68.37
C ASP A 214 8.40 29.37 67.83
N ARG A 215 8.92 29.82 66.68
CA ARG A 215 8.46 31.05 66.04
C ARG A 215 7.02 30.92 65.56
N VAL A 216 6.66 29.80 64.95
CA VAL A 216 5.28 29.51 64.53
C VAL A 216 4.36 29.49 65.75
N GLU A 217 4.70 28.76 66.80
CA GLU A 217 3.92 28.70 68.03
C GLU A 217 3.71 30.10 68.64
N GLN A 218 4.76 30.92 68.73
CA GLN A 218 4.64 32.30 69.19
C GLN A 218 3.71 33.14 68.31
N THR A 219 3.79 33.01 66.98
CA THR A 219 2.89 33.73 66.07
C THR A 219 1.44 33.27 66.22
N MET A 220 1.20 31.97 66.38
CA MET A 220 -0.14 31.41 66.59
C MET A 220 -0.73 31.84 67.94
N ASN A 221 0.09 31.87 69.00
CA ASN A 221 -0.29 32.40 70.31
C ASN A 221 -0.65 33.91 70.24
N LYS A 222 0.18 34.73 69.58
CA LYS A 222 -0.09 36.17 69.38
C LYS A 222 -1.35 36.42 68.56
N ALA A 223 -1.57 35.64 67.51
CA ALA A 223 -2.78 35.68 66.69
C ALA A 223 -4.04 35.19 67.44
N GLY A 224 -3.90 34.70 68.67
CA GLY A 224 -5.02 34.19 69.47
C GLY A 224 -5.57 32.86 68.96
N PHE A 225 -4.85 32.16 68.08
CA PHE A 225 -5.26 30.89 67.49
C PHE A 225 -5.61 29.84 68.57
N TRP A 226 -4.81 29.78 69.64
CA TRP A 226 -5.01 28.84 70.75
C TRP A 226 -6.00 29.32 71.83
N ARG A 227 -6.46 30.59 71.81
CA ARG A 227 -7.44 31.10 72.78
C ARG A 227 -8.81 30.40 72.64
N GLY A 228 -9.19 30.01 71.44
CA GLY A 228 -10.44 29.28 71.19
C GLY A 228 -10.40 27.80 71.59
N GLN A 229 -9.22 27.22 71.82
CA GLN A 229 -9.08 25.83 72.26
C GLN A 229 -8.98 25.66 73.78
N GLN A 230 -8.62 26.72 74.53
CA GLN A 230 -8.59 26.68 76.01
C GLN A 230 -9.95 26.95 76.65
N THR A 231 -10.91 27.56 75.95
CA THR A 231 -12.26 27.85 76.48
C THR A 231 -13.25 26.70 76.30
N THR A 232 -12.87 25.58 75.69
CA THR A 232 -13.74 24.39 75.58
C THR A 232 -13.45 23.29 76.60
N ASN A 233 -12.47 23.46 77.49
CA ASN A 233 -12.26 22.53 78.61
C ASN A 233 -11.71 23.25 79.85
N MET A 234 -12.58 24.00 80.53
CA MET A 234 -12.54 24.13 81.99
C MET A 234 -13.79 23.37 82.43
N ASP A 235 -13.71 22.11 82.87
CA ASP A 235 -13.29 21.80 84.23
C ASP A 235 -12.97 20.29 84.40
N THR A 236 -11.68 19.91 84.44
CA THR A 236 -11.18 18.82 85.32
C THR A 236 -9.64 18.73 85.27
N GLY A 237 -9.02 19.27 86.32
CA GLY A 237 -7.84 18.71 87.01
C GLY A 237 -6.57 18.30 86.24
N ASN A 238 -5.49 19.06 86.45
CA ASN A 238 -4.08 18.61 86.50
C ASN A 238 -3.58 17.68 85.38
N THR A 239 -3.10 18.23 84.25
CA THR A 239 -2.28 17.42 83.30
C THR A 239 -1.18 18.18 82.56
N SER A 240 -1.19 19.51 82.50
CA SER A 240 -0.22 20.27 81.69
C SER A 240 1.24 20.12 82.18
N LYS A 241 1.49 20.15 83.50
CA LYS A 241 2.83 19.91 84.06
C LYS A 241 3.34 18.48 83.85
N GLN A 242 2.45 17.49 83.76
CA GLN A 242 2.84 16.08 83.53
C GLN A 242 3.19 15.80 82.06
N VAL A 243 2.57 16.51 81.11
CA VAL A 243 2.91 16.36 79.68
C VAL A 243 4.29 16.95 79.37
N TYR A 244 4.64 18.08 79.99
CA TYR A 244 5.98 18.68 79.85
C TYR A 244 7.09 17.81 80.47
N GLU A 245 6.86 17.24 81.66
CA GLU A 245 7.79 16.29 82.30
C GLU A 245 7.96 14.97 81.51
N ARG A 246 6.88 14.44 80.94
CA ARG A 246 6.95 13.21 80.11
C ARG A 246 7.65 13.42 78.77
N ARG A 247 7.61 14.63 78.19
CA ARG A 247 8.29 14.96 76.94
C ARG A 247 9.80 15.15 77.13
N LYS A 248 10.24 15.74 78.25
CA LYS A 248 11.67 15.78 78.61
C LYS A 248 12.25 14.38 78.82
N LYS A 249 11.55 13.49 79.53
CA LYS A 249 12.04 12.12 79.82
C LYS A 249 12.16 11.19 78.61
N LYS A 250 11.49 11.50 77.49
CA LYS A 250 11.60 10.71 76.25
C LYS A 250 12.75 11.14 75.34
N HIS A 251 13.40 12.27 75.62
CA HIS A 251 14.42 12.84 74.75
C HIS A 251 15.85 12.73 75.30
N ASP A 252 16.01 12.34 76.57
CA ASP A 252 17.30 12.06 77.23
C ASP A 252 17.70 10.55 77.15
N LYS A 253 17.22 9.81 76.14
CA LYS A 253 17.60 8.40 75.92
C LYS A 253 17.99 8.14 74.48
#